data_AF-A0A496VSD2-F1
#
_entry.id   AF-A0A496VSD2-F1
#
_cell.length_a   1.000
_cell.length_b   1.000
_cell.length_c   1.000
_cell.angle_alpha   90.00
_cell.angle_beta   90.00
_cell.angle_gamma   90.00
#
_symmetry.space_group_name_H-M   'P 1'
#
loop_
_entity.id
_entity.type
_entity.pdbx_description
1 polymer ?
#
loop_
_entity_poly.entity_id
_entity_poly.type
_entity_poly.pdbx_seq_one_letter_code
_entity_poly.pdbx_strand_id
1 'polypeptide(L)' 'MQLTIDLPNIWSSEKIFPLIERIEQIFIKENVSFEIKTALPAEPDPWDNLDIEKISIDTGIKDFAQNHDYYLYGTPKK' A
#
# COMPACT_ATOMS: atom_id res chain seq x y z
N MET A 1 19.12 5.09 -25.29
CA MET A 1 17.64 5.18 -25.27
C MET A 1 17.17 4.67 -23.93
N GLN A 2 16.17 5.30 -23.32
CA GLN A 2 15.58 4.87 -22.05
C GLN A 2 14.18 4.34 -22.34
N LEU A 3 13.86 3.16 -21.78
CA LEU A 3 12.56 2.51 -21.95
C LEU A 3 11.94 2.42 -20.57
N THR A 4 10.83 3.12 -20.37
CA THR A 4 10.05 3.12 -19.13
C THR A 4 8.84 2.23 -19.32
N ILE A 5 8.62 1.28 -18.42
CA ILE A 5 7.50 0.35 -18.46
C ILE A 5 6.62 0.62 -17.24
N ASP A 6 5.44 1.15 -17.46
CA ASP A 6 4.46 1.37 -16.40
C ASP A 6 3.65 0.09 -16.19
N LEU A 7 3.82 -0.54 -15.02
CA LEU A 7 3.11 -1.75 -14.65
C LEU A 7 1.87 -1.41 -13.81
N PRO A 8 0.71 -2.02 -14.08
CA PRO A 8 -0.48 -1.84 -13.24
C PRO A 8 -0.23 -2.33 -11.81
N ASN A 9 -0.54 -1.52 -10.81
CA ASN A 9 -0.41 -1.85 -9.37
C ASN A 9 -1.35 -3.00 -8.90
N ILE A 10 -2.12 -3.58 -9.82
CA ILE A 10 -3.05 -4.68 -9.58
C ILE A 10 -2.35 -6.04 -9.67
N TRP A 11 -1.12 -6.09 -10.19
CA TRP A 11 -0.38 -7.33 -10.39
C TRP A 11 0.43 -7.66 -9.14
N SER A 12 0.26 -8.88 -8.62
CA SER A 12 1.08 -9.38 -7.53
C SER A 12 2.54 -9.52 -7.97
N SER A 13 3.46 -9.36 -7.02
CA SER A 13 4.90 -9.56 -7.23
C SER A 13 5.21 -10.89 -7.93
N GLU A 14 4.48 -11.95 -7.55
CA GLU A 14 4.56 -13.29 -8.15
C GLU A 14 4.35 -13.32 -9.67
N LYS A 15 3.57 -12.40 -10.23
CA LYS A 15 3.33 -12.29 -11.68
C LYS A 15 4.30 -11.34 -12.36
N ILE A 16 4.82 -10.36 -11.63
CA ILE A 16 5.74 -9.35 -12.16
C ILE A 16 7.14 -9.92 -12.35
N PHE A 17 7.66 -10.69 -11.39
CA PHE A 17 8.98 -11.32 -11.48
C PHE A 17 9.21 -12.13 -12.77
N PRO A 18 8.34 -13.10 -13.14
CA PRO A 18 8.55 -13.89 -14.36
C PRO A 18 8.44 -13.07 -15.65
N LEU A 19 7.72 -11.94 -15.62
CA LEU A 19 7.67 -11.02 -16.77
C LEU A 19 8.98 -10.25 -16.93
N ILE A 20 9.57 -9.78 -15.83
CA ILE A 20 10.88 -9.11 -15.84
C ILE A 20 11.95 -10.08 -16.36
N GLU A 21 11.99 -11.31 -15.86
CA GLU A 21 12.95 -12.33 -16.33
C GLU A 21 12.82 -12.60 -17.83
N ARG A 22 11.60 -12.68 -18.37
CA ARG A 22 11.40 -12.84 -19.82
C ARG A 22 11.95 -11.66 -20.61
N ILE A 23 11.75 -10.45 -20.11
CA ILE A 23 12.25 -9.22 -20.74
C ILE A 23 13.79 -9.22 -20.73
N GLU A 24 14.41 -9.58 -19.60
CA GLU A 24 15.86 -9.73 -19.49
C GLU A 24 16.43 -10.71 -20.52
N GLN A 25 15.82 -11.90 -20.65
CA GLN A 25 16.26 -12.92 -21.61
C GLN A 25 16.20 -12.44 -23.06
N ILE A 26 15.19 -11.65 -23.41
CA ILE A 26 15.09 -11.04 -24.76
C ILE A 26 16.26 -10.08 -24.98
N PHE A 27 16.55 -9.20 -24.02
CA PHE A 27 17.64 -8.23 -24.16
C PHE A 27 19.03 -8.88 -24.17
N ILE A 28 19.25 -9.94 -23.38
CA ILE A 28 20.48 -10.74 -23.43
C ILE A 28 20.66 -11.37 -24.81
N LYS A 29 19.58 -11.95 -25.38
CA LYS A 29 19.63 -12.57 -26.71
C LYS A 29 19.98 -11.56 -27.81
N GLU A 30 19.47 -10.35 -27.72
CA GLU A 30 19.76 -9.27 -28.66
C GLU A 30 21.12 -8.58 -28.38
N ASN A 31 21.88 -9.07 -27.39
CA ASN A 31 23.18 -8.54 -26.97
C ASN A 31 23.14 -7.03 -26.62
N VAL A 32 22.02 -6.60 -26.03
CA VAL A 32 21.79 -5.22 -25.60
C VAL A 32 22.19 -5.09 -24.13
N SER A 33 23.07 -4.14 -23.82
CA SER A 33 23.40 -3.80 -22.42
C SER A 33 22.24 -3.00 -21.81
N PHE A 34 21.74 -3.46 -20.66
CA PHE A 34 20.66 -2.79 -19.93
C PHE A 34 20.91 -2.76 -18.41
N GLU A 35 20.28 -1.80 -17.74
CA GLU A 35 20.29 -1.63 -16.28
C GLU A 35 18.82 -1.52 -15.84
N ILE A 36 18.36 -2.42 -14.96
CA ILE A 36 17.00 -2.36 -14.42
C ILE A 36 17.04 -1.54 -13.13
N LYS A 37 16.38 -0.39 -13.15
CA LYS A 37 16.13 0.43 -11.97
C LYS A 37 14.70 0.21 -11.53
N THR A 38 14.51 -0.60 -10.50
CA THR A 38 13.24 -0.64 -9.79
C THR A 38 13.06 0.71 -9.10
N ALA A 39 11.89 1.33 -9.30
CA ALA A 39 11.52 2.47 -8.49
C ALA A 39 11.59 2.03 -7.02
N LEU A 40 12.23 2.84 -6.17
CA LEU A 40 12.27 2.58 -4.73
C LEU A 40 10.85 2.29 -4.25
N PRO A 41 10.66 1.27 -3.39
CA PRO A 41 9.34 1.04 -2.81
C PRO A 41 8.85 2.35 -2.20
N ALA A 42 7.58 2.67 -2.45
CA ALA A 42 6.95 3.83 -1.83
C ALA A 42 7.26 3.79 -0.34
N GLU A 43 7.58 4.95 0.25
CA GLU A 43 7.81 5.04 1.68
C GLU A 43 6.62 4.38 2.41
N PRO A 44 6.88 3.53 3.41
CA PRO A 44 5.81 2.82 4.12
C PRO A 44 4.84 3.84 4.67
N ASP A 45 3.54 3.61 4.46
CA ASP A 45 2.52 4.53 4.93
C ASP A 45 2.61 4.61 6.47
N PRO A 46 2.73 5.81 7.08
CA PRO A 46 2.68 5.94 8.54
C PRO A 46 1.46 5.26 9.17
N TRP A 47 0.36 5.11 8.43
CA TRP A 47 -0.84 4.37 8.85
C TRP A 47 -0.63 2.86 8.94
N ASP A 48 0.31 2.28 8.18
CA ASP A 48 0.60 0.82 8.21
C ASP A 48 1.21 0.38 9.55
N ASN A 49 1.86 1.30 10.27
CA ASN A 49 2.48 1.03 11.57
C ASN A 49 1.68 1.62 12.75
N LEU A 50 0.43 2.04 12.53
CA LEU A 50 -0.39 2.64 13.57
C LEU A 50 -1.01 1.57 14.49
N ASP A 51 -0.50 1.48 15.71
CA ASP A 51 -1.08 0.66 16.76
C ASP A 51 -2.21 1.44 17.47
N ILE A 52 -3.46 1.15 17.07
CA ILE A 52 -4.67 1.78 17.63
C ILE A 52 -4.78 1.48 19.14
N GLU A 53 -4.42 0.27 19.58
CA GLU A 53 -4.55 -0.12 20.98
C GLU A 53 -3.64 0.73 21.87
N LYS A 54 -2.40 0.97 21.41
CA LYS A 54 -1.44 1.82 22.11
C LYS A 54 -1.86 3.29 22.25
N ILE A 55 -2.58 3.82 21.25
CA ILE A 55 -3.00 5.23 21.24
C ILE A 55 -4.43 5.45 21.75
N SER A 56 -5.21 4.37 21.87
CA SER A 56 -6.59 4.43 22.38
C SER A 56 -6.62 4.57 23.90
N ILE A 57 -7.60 5.31 24.39
CA ILE A 57 -7.90 5.43 25.82
C ILE A 57 -9.23 4.71 26.05
N ASP A 58 -9.26 3.80 27.02
CA ASP A 58 -10.52 3.17 27.43
C ASP A 58 -11.42 4.22 28.10
N THR A 59 -12.52 4.53 27.44
CA THR A 59 -13.52 5.48 27.93
C THR A 59 -14.65 4.79 28.71
N GLY A 60 -14.67 3.45 28.78
CA GLY A 60 -15.77 2.67 29.32
C GLY A 60 -17.06 2.73 28.50
N ILE A 61 -17.03 3.39 27.33
CA ILE A 61 -18.18 3.49 26.42
C ILE A 61 -18.19 2.27 25.50
N LYS A 62 -19.18 1.41 25.70
CA LYS A 62 -19.29 0.12 24.98
C LYS A 62 -19.44 0.27 23.46
N ASP A 63 -20.17 1.29 23.02
CA ASP A 63 -20.30 1.63 21.60
C ASP A 63 -20.45 3.15 21.46
N PHE A 64 -19.32 3.80 21.15
CA PHE A 64 -19.31 5.23 20.88
C PHE A 64 -20.00 5.56 19.55
N ALA A 65 -19.88 4.68 18.55
CA ALA A 65 -20.41 4.91 17.21
C ALA A 65 -21.95 4.94 17.22
N GLN A 66 -22.59 4.04 17.98
CA GLN A 66 -24.04 3.98 18.09
C GLN A 66 -24.67 5.28 18.63
N ASN A 67 -23.97 5.98 19.52
CA ASN A 67 -24.46 7.19 20.19
C ASN A 67 -23.57 8.40 19.90
N HIS A 68 -22.89 8.43 18.75
CA HIS A 68 -21.91 9.49 18.47
C HIS A 68 -22.54 10.89 18.56
N ASP A 69 -23.77 11.06 18.07
CA ASP A 69 -24.53 12.32 18.14
C ASP A 69 -24.74 12.80 19.59
N TYR A 70 -25.04 11.87 20.51
CA TYR A 70 -25.18 12.18 21.94
C TYR A 70 -23.86 12.68 22.53
N TYR A 71 -22.74 12.05 22.18
CA TYR A 71 -21.43 12.42 22.73
C TYR A 71 -20.83 13.69 22.10
N LEU A 72 -21.09 13.94 20.83
CA LEU A 72 -20.58 15.10 20.09
C LEU A 72 -21.44 16.35 20.28
N TYR A 73 -22.76 16.19 20.29
CA TYR A 73 -23.71 17.32 20.23
C TYR A 73 -24.69 17.37 21.41
N GLY A 74 -24.67 16.38 22.31
CA GLY A 74 -25.57 16.33 23.46
C GLY A 74 -27.02 15.98 23.11
N THR A 75 -27.28 15.42 21.93
CA THR A 75 -28.64 15.01 21.51
C THR A 75 -29.13 13.83 22.35
N PRO A 76 -30.42 13.73 22.70
CA PRO A 76 -30.94 12.62 23.50
C PRO A 76 -30.65 11.25 22.85
N LYS A 77 -30.31 10.25 23.68
CA LYS A 77 -30.10 8.86 23.22
C LYS A 77 -31.40 8.28 22.65
N LYS A 78 -31.29 7.54 21.55
CA LYS A 78 -32.40 6.81 20.92
C LYS A 78 -32.55 5.41 21.50
#